data_AF-A0A8T0PKP2-F1
#
_entry.id   AF-A0A8T0PKP2-F1
#
_cell.length_a   1.000
_cell.length_b   1.000
_cell.length_c   1.000
_cell.angle_alpha   90.00
_cell.angle_beta   90.00
_cell.angle_gamma   90.00
#
_symmetry.space_group_name_H-M   'P 1'
#
loop_
_entity.id
_entity.type
_entity.pdbx_description
1 polymer ?
#
loop_
_entity_poly.entity_id
_entity_poly.type
_entity_poly.pdbx_seq_one_letter_code
_entity_poly.pdbx_strand_id
1 'polypeptide(L)'
;MGPCSLHSLWCMSMPPEAPQLVWPDVLLTILWRIWDARKGFTFRDEVFNHRRIISTVCDDLDVWSHRYSKSLDKEALHRSFRNYMPLLL
;
A
#
# COMPACT_ATOMS: atom_id res chain seq x y z
N MET A 1 16.18 -18.42 -0.93
CA MET A 1 15.00 -17.62 -1.32
C MET A 1 15.26 -17.14 -2.74
N GLY A 2 14.56 -17.69 -3.73
CA GLY A 2 14.75 -17.32 -5.13
C GLY A 2 14.19 -15.91 -5.41
N PRO A 3 14.64 -15.22 -6.47
CA PRO A 3 14.12 -13.90 -6.81
C PRO A 3 12.63 -14.02 -7.08
N CYS A 4 11.81 -13.33 -6.27
CA CYS A 4 10.39 -13.15 -6.55
C CYS A 4 10.27 -12.49 -7.93
N SER A 5 9.80 -13.23 -8.94
CA SER A 5 9.59 -12.66 -10.26
C SER A 5 8.51 -11.57 -10.18
N LEU A 6 8.56 -10.56 -11.03
CA LEU A 6 7.49 -9.55 -11.11
C LEU A 6 6.10 -10.18 -11.24
N HIS A 7 6.00 -11.33 -11.92
CA HIS A 7 4.78 -12.12 -12.03
C HIS A 7 4.26 -12.61 -10.66
N SER A 8 5.16 -13.03 -9.77
CA SER A 8 4.79 -13.48 -8.42
C SER A 8 4.23 -12.36 -7.52
N LEU A 9 4.53 -11.08 -7.80
CA LEU A 9 3.93 -9.94 -7.11
C LEU A 9 2.45 -9.78 -7.49
N TRP A 10 2.10 -10.01 -8.75
CA TRP A 10 0.71 -9.96 -9.23
C TRP A 10 -0.12 -11.17 -8.80
N CYS A 11 0.54 -12.29 -8.55
CA CYS A 11 -0.08 -13.51 -8.05
C CYS A 11 -0.03 -13.63 -6.53
N MET A 12 0.41 -12.58 -5.82
CA MET A 12 0.47 -12.61 -4.37
C MET A 12 -0.95 -12.73 -3.82
N SER A 13 -1.27 -13.92 -3.30
CA SER A 13 -2.53 -14.16 -2.63
C SER A 13 -2.64 -13.22 -1.44
N MET A 14 -3.84 -12.67 -1.25
CA MET A 14 -4.16 -11.87 -0.08
C MET A 14 -3.72 -12.63 1.17
N PRO A 15 -3.03 -11.96 2.11
CA PRO A 15 -2.73 -12.54 3.41
C PRO A 15 -3.99 -13.16 4.01
N PRO A 16 -3.96 -14.41 4.50
CA PRO A 16 -5.14 -15.02 5.12
C PRO A 16 -5.63 -14.22 6.35
N GLU A 17 -4.76 -13.39 6.91
CA GLU A 17 -5.03 -12.50 8.05
C GLU A 17 -5.43 -11.07 7.65
N ALA A 18 -5.33 -10.70 6.37
CA ALA A 18 -5.75 -9.38 5.92
C ALA A 18 -7.29 -9.33 5.94
N PRO A 19 -7.88 -8.32 6.60
CA PRO A 19 -9.32 -8.18 6.64
C PRO A 19 -9.80 -7.92 5.20
N GLN A 20 -10.58 -8.86 4.64
CA GLN A 20 -11.05 -8.81 3.25
C GLN A 20 -11.72 -7.48 2.87
N LEU A 21 -12.26 -6.77 3.87
CA LEU A 21 -12.93 -5.48 3.70
C LEU A 21 -11.96 -4.33 3.39
N VAL A 22 -10.72 -4.40 3.86
CA VAL A 22 -9.78 -3.25 3.88
C VAL A 22 -8.76 -3.34 2.74
N TRP A 23 -8.46 -4.54 2.26
CA TRP A 23 -7.47 -4.77 1.22
C TRP A 23 -7.74 -4.01 -0.09
N PRO A 24 -8.99 -3.90 -0.59
CA PRO A 24 -9.29 -3.07 -1.75
C PRO A 24 -8.90 -1.59 -1.56
N ASP A 25 -9.12 -1.04 -0.36
CA ASP A 25 -8.78 0.36 -0.04
C ASP A 25 -7.25 0.56 0.03
N VAL A 26 -6.52 -0.43 0.58
CA VAL A 26 -5.05 -0.45 0.60
C VAL A 26 -4.50 -0.45 -0.83
N LEU A 27 -4.98 -1.36 -1.68
CA LEU A 27 -4.56 -1.44 -3.08
C LEU A 27 -4.89 -0.15 -3.84
N LEU A 28 -6.09 0.40 -3.63
CA LEU A 28 -6.50 1.65 -4.26
C LEU A 28 -5.58 2.80 -3.86
N THR A 29 -5.20 2.89 -2.58
CA THR A 29 -4.28 3.92 -2.08
C THR A 29 -2.89 3.80 -2.71
N ILE A 30 -2.35 2.57 -2.79
CA ILE A 30 -1.06 2.31 -3.46
C ILE A 30 -1.11 2.69 -4.94
N LEU A 31 -2.13 2.21 -5.66
CA LEU A 31 -2.30 2.50 -7.10
C LEU A 31 -2.49 4.00 -7.36
N TRP A 32 -3.25 4.67 -6.49
CA TRP A 32 -3.46 6.11 -6.55
C TRP A 32 -2.14 6.88 -6.42
N ARG A 33 -1.27 6.50 -5.47
CA ARG A 33 0.02 7.18 -5.27
C ARG A 33 1.03 6.88 -6.37
N ILE A 34 1.03 5.68 -6.93
CA ILE A 34 1.84 5.36 -8.12
C ILE A 34 1.37 6.21 -9.30
N TRP A 35 0.06 6.32 -9.51
CA TRP A 35 -0.51 7.14 -10.58
C TRP A 35 -0.17 8.62 -10.41
N ASP A 36 -0.35 9.19 -9.22
CA ASP A 36 -0.04 10.60 -8.93
C ASP A 36 1.46 10.91 -9.13
N ALA A 37 2.35 10.04 -8.66
CA ALA A 37 3.79 10.20 -8.85
C ALA A 37 4.18 10.14 -10.34
N ARG A 38 3.57 9.25 -11.12
CA ARG A 38 3.80 9.17 -12.58
C ARG A 38 3.30 10.42 -13.28
N LYS A 39 2.13 10.95 -12.90
CA LYS A 39 1.63 12.21 -13.45
C LYS A 39 2.54 13.39 -13.08
N GLY A 40 3.03 13.44 -11.85
CA GLY A 40 3.98 14.44 -11.40
C GLY A 40 5.26 14.45 -12.23
N PHE A 41 5.83 13.27 -12.47
CA PHE A 41 6.98 13.11 -13.33
C PHE A 41 6.70 13.54 -14.78
N THR A 42 5.58 13.10 -15.37
CA THR A 42 5.27 13.40 -16.78
C THR A 42 4.88 14.86 -17.03
N PHE A 43 4.12 15.48 -16.13
CA PHE A 43 3.47 16.78 -16.38
C PHE A 43 3.99 17.93 -15.51
N ARG A 44 4.69 17.65 -14.41
CA ARG A 44 5.15 18.66 -13.45
C ARG A 44 6.68 18.66 -13.27
N ASP A 45 7.40 17.83 -14.02
CA ASP A 45 8.85 17.65 -13.93
C ASP A 45 9.33 17.28 -12.50
N GLU A 46 8.48 16.58 -11.75
CA GLU A 46 8.79 16.13 -10.39
C GLU A 46 9.73 14.92 -10.41
N VAL A 47 10.75 14.92 -9.55
CA VAL A 47 11.67 13.78 -9.43
C VAL A 47 10.95 12.58 -8.80
N PHE A 48 10.98 11.44 -9.49
CA PHE A 48 10.43 10.19 -8.99
C PHE A 48 11.27 9.63 -7.83
N ASN A 49 10.67 9.50 -6.66
CA ASN A 49 11.31 8.92 -5.47
C ASN A 49 10.41 7.86 -4.84
N HIS A 50 10.81 6.59 -5.01
CA HIS A 50 10.08 5.43 -4.51
C HIS A 50 9.91 5.46 -2.98
N ARG A 51 10.92 5.89 -2.22
CA ARG A 51 10.83 5.98 -0.75
C ARG A 51 9.78 6.99 -0.31
N ARG A 52 9.71 8.12 -1.01
CA ARG A 52 8.69 9.16 -0.75
C ARG A 52 7.29 8.63 -1.02
N ILE A 53 7.09 7.92 -2.14
CA ILE A 53 5.80 7.31 -2.49
C ILE A 53 5.36 6.32 -1.41
N ILE A 54 6.25 5.41 -0.98
CA ILE A 54 5.96 4.43 0.06
C ILE A 54 5.62 5.11 1.39
N SER A 55 6.39 6.13 1.80
CA SER A 55 6.09 6.92 3.01
C SER A 55 4.71 7.55 2.93
N THR A 56 4.36 8.18 1.81
CA THR A 56 3.06 8.83 1.63
C THR A 56 1.90 7.83 1.63
N VAL A 57 2.11 6.62 1.07
CA VAL A 57 1.13 5.53 1.16
C VAL A 57 0.89 5.15 2.63
N CYS A 58 1.94 5.03 3.44
CA CYS A 58 1.79 4.76 4.88
C CYS A 58 1.02 5.88 5.60
N ASP A 59 1.36 7.14 5.32
CA ASP A 59 0.69 8.30 5.93
C ASP A 59 -0.80 8.34 5.57
N ASP A 60 -1.14 8.10 4.30
CA ASP A 60 -2.53 8.01 3.87
C ASP A 60 -3.28 6.90 4.58
N LEU A 61 -2.66 5.73 4.74
CA LEU A 61 -3.34 4.58 5.31
C LEU A 61 -3.52 4.74 6.81
N ASP A 62 -2.64 5.46 7.50
CA ASP A 62 -2.85 5.89 8.88
C ASP A 62 -4.05 6.85 8.98
N VAL A 63 -4.16 7.84 8.07
CA VAL A 63 -5.31 8.74 8.00
C VAL A 63 -6.60 7.96 7.71
N TRP A 64 -6.57 6.99 6.81
CA TRP A 64 -7.73 6.19 6.44
C TRP A 64 -8.10 5.19 7.54
N SER A 65 -7.15 4.80 8.41
CA SER A 65 -7.41 3.97 9.59
C SER A 65 -8.52 4.55 10.49
N HIS A 66 -8.60 5.89 10.55
CA HIS A 66 -9.60 6.61 11.33
C HIS A 66 -11.01 6.53 10.74
N ARG A 67 -11.16 6.14 9.47
CA ARG A 67 -12.47 5.96 8.81
C ARG A 67 -13.11 4.62 9.14
N TYR A 68 -12.34 3.65 9.60
CA TYR A 68 -12.88 2.37 10.05
C TYR A 68 -13.41 2.51 11.48
N SER A 69 -14.74 2.44 11.61
CA SER A 69 -15.46 2.60 12.88
C SER A 69 -15.34 1.40 13.82
N LYS A 70 -14.97 0.23 13.28
CA LYS A 70 -14.78 -1.01 14.05
C LYS A 70 -13.30 -1.16 14.42
N SER A 71 -13.04 -1.40 15.71
CA SER A 71 -11.68 -1.61 16.24
C SER A 71 -10.94 -2.74 15.53
N LEU A 72 -11.66 -3.82 15.16
CA LEU A 72 -11.11 -4.97 14.44
C LEU A 72 -10.56 -4.61 13.06
N ASP A 73 -11.25 -3.74 12.31
CA ASP A 73 -10.80 -3.32 10.97
C ASP A 73 -9.57 -2.41 11.08
N LYS A 74 -9.52 -1.58 12.11
CA LYS A 74 -8.37 -0.70 12.40
C LYS A 74 -7.12 -1.50 12.82
N GLU A 75 -7.27 -2.46 13.73
CA GLU A 75 -6.18 -3.34 14.15
C GLU A 75 -5.66 -4.20 13.00
N ALA A 76 -6.57 -4.70 12.17
CA ALA A 76 -6.23 -5.57 11.05
C ALA A 76 -5.57 -4.79 9.89
N LEU A 77 -5.95 -3.52 9.67
CA LEU A 77 -5.22 -2.56 8.83
C LEU A 77 -3.78 -2.38 9.39
N HIS A 78 -3.64 -1.95 10.65
CA HIS A 78 -2.33 -1.69 11.27
C HIS A 78 -1.41 -2.92 11.26
N ARG A 79 -1.96 -4.12 11.52
CA ARG A 79 -1.21 -5.39 11.48
C ARG A 79 -0.77 -5.75 10.07
N SER A 80 -1.65 -5.55 9.08
CA SER A 80 -1.29 -5.74 7.67
C SER A 80 -0.17 -4.78 7.25
N PHE A 81 -0.20 -3.52 7.68
CA PHE A 81 0.88 -2.56 7.41
C PHE A 81 2.22 -3.00 7.97
N ARG A 82 2.29 -3.33 9.27
CA ARG A 82 3.55 -3.72 9.91
C ARG A 82 4.17 -4.97 9.30
N ASN A 83 3.34 -5.94 8.89
CA ASN A 83 3.84 -7.24 8.44
C ASN A 83 4.18 -7.25 6.94
N TYR A 84 3.50 -6.45 6.11
CA TYR A 84 3.65 -6.51 4.64
C TYR A 84 4.47 -5.37 4.04
N MET A 85 4.52 -4.18 4.64
CA MET A 85 5.32 -3.07 4.09
C MET A 85 6.84 -3.35 4.02
N PRO A 86 7.47 -4.06 4.98
CA PRO A 86 8.88 -4.43 4.87
C PRO A 86 9.20 -5.34 3.68
N LEU A 87 8.19 -6.02 3.10
CA LEU A 87 8.36 -6.88 1.93
C LEU A 87 8.25 -6.12 0.60
N LEU A 88 7.86 -4.84 0.65
CA LEU A 88 7.75 -3.94 -0.51
C LEU A 88 8.95 -2.98 -0.64
N LEU A 89 9.93 -3.07 0.29
CA LEU A 89 11.20 -2.34 0.31
C LEU A 89 12.38 -3.29 0.05
#